data_AF-A0A2K1NVT6-F1
#
_entry.id   AF-A0A2K1NVT6-F1
#
_cell.length_a   1.000
_cell.length_b   1.000
_cell.length_c   1.000
_cell.angle_alpha   90.00
_cell.angle_beta   90.00
_cell.angle_gamma   90.00
#
_symmetry.space_group_name_H-M   'P 1'
#
loop_
_entity.id
_entity.type
_entity.pdbx_description
1 polymer ?
#
loop_
_entity_poly.entity_id
_entity_poly.type
_entity_poly.pdbx_seq_one_letter_code
_entity_poly.pdbx_strand_id
1 'polypeptide(L)'
;MKGKKLKEGFTLIEVLLVLGIIAILTSIAVPSVKGIINQAQATKIVTDMKNVQVALMNYYIYNNDFSNLSIPKLIDEGYLDTAPANNIGLSNGSLREIKITYTGLTIPATNLRRIDNSIMVEGDNAYLTVSF
;
A
#
# COMPACT_ATOMS: atom_id res chain seq x y z
N MET A 1 -0.10 -53.60 -42.49
CA MET A 1 -1.23 -52.64 -42.60
C MET A 1 -1.13 -51.68 -41.42
N LYS A 2 -0.87 -50.38 -41.66
CA LYS A 2 -0.78 -49.36 -40.58
C LYS A 2 -2.18 -48.85 -40.27
N GLY A 3 -2.70 -49.15 -39.08
CA GLY A 3 -3.98 -48.62 -38.60
C GLY A 3 -3.92 -47.10 -38.49
N LYS A 4 -4.83 -46.38 -39.18
CA LYS A 4 -5.00 -44.94 -39.02
C LYS A 4 -5.47 -44.67 -37.59
N LYS A 5 -4.63 -44.02 -36.78
CA LYS A 5 -5.05 -43.47 -35.49
C LYS A 5 -6.08 -42.38 -35.75
N LEU A 6 -7.28 -42.54 -35.20
CA LEU A 6 -8.29 -41.47 -35.18
C LEU A 6 -7.71 -40.32 -34.36
N LYS A 7 -7.72 -39.10 -34.91
CA LYS A 7 -7.36 -37.92 -34.15
C LYS A 7 -8.52 -37.59 -33.22
N GLU A 8 -8.33 -37.80 -31.93
CA GLU A 8 -9.28 -37.40 -30.90
C GLU A 8 -9.28 -35.86 -30.82
N GLY A 9 -10.46 -35.26 -31.00
CA GLY A 9 -10.69 -33.83 -30.88
C GLY A 9 -11.58 -33.54 -29.69
N PHE A 10 -11.42 -32.37 -29.08
CA PHE A 10 -12.28 -31.90 -28.00
C PHE A 10 -13.72 -31.71 -28.49
N THR A 11 -14.68 -32.15 -27.70
CA THR A 11 -16.10 -31.88 -27.95
C THR A 11 -16.46 -30.48 -27.44
N LEU A 12 -17.46 -29.85 -28.08
CA LEU A 12 -17.98 -28.56 -27.62
C LEU A 12 -18.55 -28.65 -26.19
N ILE A 13 -19.18 -29.79 -25.86
CA ILE A 13 -19.76 -30.00 -24.53
C ILE A 13 -18.68 -30.08 -23.43
N GLU A 14 -17.52 -30.67 -23.71
CA GLU A 14 -16.40 -30.70 -22.76
C GLU A 14 -15.86 -29.30 -22.48
N VAL A 15 -15.68 -28.48 -23.52
CA VAL A 15 -15.22 -27.09 -23.34
C VAL A 15 -16.26 -26.25 -22.57
N LEU A 16 -17.55 -26.43 -22.86
CA LEU A 16 -18.64 -25.74 -22.17
C LEU A 16 -18.72 -26.12 -20.69
N LEU A 17 -18.60 -27.41 -20.35
CA LEU A 17 -18.63 -27.88 -18.97
C LEU A 17 -17.42 -27.34 -18.18
N VAL A 18 -16.23 -27.34 -18.79
CA VAL A 18 -15.00 -26.82 -18.18
C VAL A 18 -15.12 -25.32 -17.90
N LEU A 19 -15.55 -24.53 -18.89
CA LEU A 19 -15.75 -23.09 -18.70
C LEU A 19 -16.83 -22.80 -17.65
N GLY A 20 -17.88 -23.63 -17.58
CA GLY A 20 -18.92 -23.54 -16.55
C GLY A 20 -18.34 -23.73 -15.14
N ILE A 21 -17.52 -24.76 -14.93
CA ILE A 21 -16.88 -25.01 -13.62
C ILE A 21 -15.89 -23.88 -13.28
N ILE A 22 -15.07 -23.43 -14.24
CA ILE A 22 -14.13 -22.32 -14.03
C ILE A 22 -14.87 -21.04 -13.64
N ALA A 23 -16.01 -20.73 -14.27
CA ALA A 23 -16.81 -19.56 -13.95
C ALA A 23 -17.33 -19.59 -12.50
N ILE A 24 -17.83 -20.75 -12.05
CA ILE A 24 -18.31 -20.94 -10.66
C ILE A 24 -17.15 -20.72 -9.68
N LEU A 25 -16.01 -21.39 -9.88
CA LEU A 25 -14.85 -21.25 -9.00
C LEU A 25 -14.32 -19.81 -8.96
N THR A 26 -14.22 -19.15 -10.11
CA THR A 26 -13.69 -17.78 -10.24
C THR A 26 -14.61 -16.77 -9.55
N SER A 27 -15.93 -16.94 -9.65
CA SER A 27 -16.90 -16.04 -9.01
C SER A 27 -16.76 -15.97 -7.48
N ILE A 28 -16.38 -17.08 -6.85
CA ILE A 28 -16.14 -17.16 -5.40
C ILE A 28 -14.74 -16.64 -5.05
N ALA A 29 -13.74 -16.94 -5.88
CA ALA A 29 -12.33 -16.62 -5.59
C ALA A 29 -11.99 -15.12 -5.72
N VAL A 30 -12.46 -14.44 -6.77
CA VAL A 30 -12.08 -13.05 -7.09
C VAL A 30 -12.35 -12.03 -5.96
N PRO A 31 -13.52 -11.98 -5.29
CA PRO A 31 -13.76 -10.99 -4.23
C PRO A 31 -12.82 -11.15 -3.03
N SER A 32 -12.44 -12.39 -2.69
CA SER A 32 -11.51 -12.68 -1.59
C SER A 32 -10.12 -12.10 -1.85
N VAL A 33 -9.60 -12.27 -3.07
CA VAL A 33 -8.25 -11.80 -3.44
C VAL A 33 -8.16 -10.27 -3.41
N LYS A 34 -9.19 -9.56 -3.88
CA LYS A 34 -9.19 -8.08 -3.87
C LYS A 34 -9.08 -7.51 -2.44
N GLY A 35 -9.75 -8.12 -1.46
CA GLY A 35 -9.65 -7.69 -0.06
C GLY A 35 -8.24 -7.84 0.50
N ILE A 36 -7.58 -8.96 0.20
CA ILE A 36 -6.20 -9.24 0.64
C ILE A 36 -5.22 -8.24 0.01
N ILE A 37 -5.36 -7.95 -1.28
CA ILE A 37 -4.51 -6.97 -1.97
C ILE A 37 -4.66 -5.59 -1.35
N ASN A 38 -5.89 -5.15 -1.08
CA ASN A 38 -6.14 -3.85 -0.46
C ASN A 38 -5.54 -3.77 0.96
N GLN A 39 -5.65 -4.85 1.74
CA GLN A 39 -5.05 -4.93 3.06
C GLN A 39 -3.52 -4.88 3.00
N ALA A 40 -2.91 -5.62 2.05
CA ALA A 40 -1.46 -5.60 1.85
C ALA A 40 -0.94 -4.22 1.44
N GLN A 41 -1.66 -3.53 0.54
CA GLN A 41 -1.34 -2.15 0.16
C GLN A 41 -1.46 -1.19 1.34
N ALA A 42 -2.53 -1.31 2.13
CA ALA A 42 -2.72 -0.52 3.34
C ALA A 42 -1.58 -0.73 4.34
N THR A 43 -1.18 -1.98 4.59
CA THR A 43 -0.03 -2.30 5.46
C THR A 43 1.25 -1.68 4.92
N LYS A 44 1.52 -1.78 3.61
CA LYS A 44 2.68 -1.15 3.00
C LYS A 44 2.72 0.36 3.22
N ILE A 45 1.60 1.05 3.02
CA ILE A 45 1.50 2.50 3.24
C ILE A 45 1.79 2.86 4.70
N VAL A 46 1.21 2.11 5.65
CA VAL A 46 1.48 2.31 7.08
C VAL A 46 2.95 2.11 7.41
N THR A 47 3.58 1.06 6.87
CA THR A 47 5.02 0.81 7.05
C THR A 47 5.86 1.94 6.47
N ASP A 48 5.54 2.41 5.26
CA ASP A 48 6.24 3.53 4.62
C ASP A 48 6.12 4.81 5.48
N MET A 49 4.93 5.12 6.02
CA MET A 49 4.74 6.25 6.94
C MET A 49 5.56 6.09 8.23
N LYS A 50 5.67 4.88 8.77
CA LYS A 50 6.49 4.61 9.96
C LYS A 50 7.98 4.71 9.70
N ASN A 51 8.45 4.26 8.54
CA ASN A 51 9.84 4.43 8.14
C ASN A 51 10.20 5.91 8.04
N VAL A 52 9.30 6.73 7.46
CA VAL A 52 9.45 8.18 7.46
C VAL A 52 9.46 8.74 8.88
N GLN A 53 8.56 8.30 9.79
CA GLN A 53 8.60 8.72 11.19
C GLN A 53 9.94 8.45 11.86
N VAL A 54 10.50 7.24 11.69
CA VAL A 54 11.81 6.88 12.25
C VAL A 54 12.91 7.75 11.66
N ALA A 55 12.89 8.00 10.34
CA ALA A 55 13.85 8.88 9.69
C ALA A 55 13.79 10.32 10.23
N LEU A 56 12.58 10.86 10.44
CA LEU A 56 12.38 12.18 11.06
C LEU A 56 12.97 12.23 12.47
N MET A 57 12.70 11.21 13.29
CA MET A 57 13.23 11.13 14.66
C MET A 57 14.76 11.07 14.66
N ASN A 58 15.36 10.27 13.78
CA ASN A 58 16.81 10.17 13.66
C ASN A 58 17.43 11.48 13.20
N TYR A 59 16.88 12.12 12.18
CA TYR A 59 17.34 13.42 11.70
C TYR A 59 17.33 14.47 12.82
N TYR A 60 16.30 14.48 13.66
CA TYR A 60 16.20 15.40 14.79
C TYR A 60 17.27 15.22 15.86
N ILE A 61 17.60 13.97 16.19
CA ILE A 61 18.63 13.67 17.19
C ILE A 61 19.96 14.34 16.83
N TYR A 62 20.29 14.42 15.54
CA TYR A 62 21.57 14.97 15.07
C TYR A 62 21.51 16.45 14.70
N ASN A 63 20.40 16.93 14.13
CA ASN A 63 20.31 18.29 13.59
C ASN A 63 19.55 19.27 14.51
N ASN A 64 18.73 18.77 15.43
CA ASN A 64 17.92 19.54 16.39
C ASN A 64 17.04 20.65 15.77
N ASP A 65 16.76 20.59 14.47
CA ASP A 65 15.96 21.56 13.72
C ASP A 65 15.22 20.88 12.57
N PHE A 66 13.91 21.08 12.48
CA PHE A 66 13.04 20.57 11.42
C PHE A 66 12.76 21.58 10.30
N SER A 67 13.32 22.79 10.38
CA SER A 67 13.10 23.84 9.40
C SER A 67 13.49 23.34 8.00
N ASN A 68 12.56 23.42 7.06
CA ASN A 68 12.71 22.98 5.66
C ASN A 68 12.91 21.46 5.46
N LEU A 69 12.42 20.61 6.36
CA LEU A 69 12.51 19.17 6.15
C LEU A 69 11.55 18.70 5.05
N SER A 70 12.08 17.91 4.13
CA SER A 70 11.35 17.33 3.02
C SER A 70 11.83 15.91 2.78
N ILE A 71 11.00 15.08 2.15
CA ILE A 71 11.36 13.70 1.82
C ILE A 71 12.67 13.63 1.01
N PRO A 72 12.91 14.47 -0.02
CA PRO A 72 14.18 14.46 -0.74
C PRO A 72 15.39 14.74 0.15
N LYS A 73 15.27 15.66 1.12
CA LYS A 73 16.35 15.97 2.06
C LYS A 73 16.70 14.77 2.96
N LEU A 74 15.69 14.03 3.43
CA LEU A 74 15.92 12.79 4.20
C LEU A 74 16.64 11.72 3.39
N ILE A 75 16.45 11.69 2.07
CA ILE A 75 17.13 10.74 1.18
C ILE A 75 18.58 11.19 0.93
N ASP A 76 18.77 12.47 0.61
CA ASP A 76 20.10 13.05 0.36
C ASP A 76 21.03 12.90 1.57
N GLU A 77 20.49 13.08 2.78
CA GLU A 77 21.23 12.92 4.03
C GLU A 77 21.28 11.46 4.55
N GLY A 78 20.70 10.50 3.82
CA GLY A 78 20.80 9.07 4.12
C GLY A 78 19.94 8.57 5.28
N TYR A 79 18.91 9.32 5.68
CA TYR A 79 17.92 8.87 6.68
C TYR A 79 16.80 8.02 6.06
N LEU A 80 16.62 8.09 4.74
CA LEU A 80 15.70 7.25 3.96
C LEU A 80 16.38 6.71 2.70
N ASP A 81 16.33 5.40 2.49
CA ASP A 81 16.94 4.76 1.32
C ASP A 81 16.13 4.96 0.04
N THR A 82 14.81 5.15 0.15
CA THR A 82 13.92 5.27 -1.01
C THR A 82 12.74 6.16 -0.66
N ALA A 83 12.30 6.94 -1.65
CA ALA A 83 11.10 7.74 -1.50
C ALA A 83 9.89 6.82 -1.21
N PRO A 84 9.06 7.17 -0.21
CA PRO A 84 7.79 6.50 -0.01
C PRO A 84 6.88 6.69 -1.23
N ALA A 85 5.76 5.98 -1.26
CA ALA A 85 4.78 6.13 -2.33
C ALA A 85 4.35 7.60 -2.51
N ASN A 86 4.03 8.01 -3.74
CA ASN A 86 3.69 9.39 -4.13
C ASN A 86 2.51 10.02 -3.38
N ASN A 87 1.80 9.21 -2.57
CA ASN A 87 0.69 9.63 -1.73
C ASN A 87 1.14 9.96 -0.29
N ILE A 88 2.43 9.88 0.04
CA ILE A 88 2.98 10.23 1.35
C ILE A 88 3.79 11.53 1.23
N GLY A 89 3.45 12.52 2.05
CA GLY A 89 4.11 13.82 2.11
C GLY A 89 4.41 14.26 3.53
N LEU A 90 5.22 15.31 3.66
CA LEU A 90 5.54 15.97 4.91
C LEU A 90 4.97 17.39 4.90
N SER A 91 4.39 17.78 6.03
CA SER A 91 3.98 19.16 6.27
C SER A 91 4.30 19.54 7.71
N ASN A 92 4.69 20.79 7.93
CA ASN A 92 4.85 21.31 9.29
C ASN A 92 3.50 21.32 10.00
N GLY A 93 3.47 20.79 11.22
CA GLY A 93 2.33 20.87 12.14
C GLY A 93 2.45 22.09 13.04
N SER A 94 2.09 21.91 14.31
CA SER A 94 2.29 22.91 15.37
C SER A 94 3.79 23.09 15.72
N LEU A 95 4.09 23.89 16.74
CA LEU A 95 5.46 24.04 17.25
C LEU A 95 6.08 22.67 17.55
N ARG A 96 7.23 22.37 16.94
CA ARG A 96 7.99 21.11 17.09
C ARG A 96 7.20 19.86 16.68
N GLU A 97 6.29 20.01 15.73
CA GLU A 97 5.50 18.91 15.17
C GLU A 97 5.65 18.83 13.65
N ILE A 98 5.90 17.61 13.14
CA ILE A 98 5.83 17.30 11.72
C ILE A 98 4.67 16.33 11.49
N LYS A 99 3.82 16.66 10.52
CA LYS A 99 2.69 15.85 10.08
C LYS A 99 3.12 15.06 8.83
N ILE A 100 3.19 13.74 8.95
CA ILE A 100 3.31 12.82 7.82
C ILE A 100 1.90 12.60 7.28
N THR A 101 1.63 13.07 6.08
CA THR A 101 0.29 13.02 5.48
C THR A 101 0.24 11.94 4.41
N TYR A 102 -0.81 11.14 4.44
CA TYR A 102 -1.23 10.27 3.36
C TYR A 102 -2.44 10.87 2.62
N THR A 103 -2.34 11.01 1.31
CA THR A 103 -3.45 11.42 0.45
C THR A 103 -4.24 10.20 -0.02
N GLY A 104 -5.55 10.19 0.23
CA GLY A 104 -6.49 9.07 0.02
C GLY A 104 -6.74 8.61 -1.42
N LEU A 105 -5.71 8.54 -2.27
CA LEU A 105 -5.86 8.28 -3.70
C LEU A 105 -6.09 6.79 -4.04
N THR A 106 -5.64 5.87 -3.19
CA THR A 106 -5.60 4.43 -3.53
C THR A 106 -6.41 3.58 -2.57
N ILE A 107 -6.27 3.82 -1.27
CA ILE A 107 -6.96 3.10 -0.19
C ILE A 107 -7.60 4.14 0.75
N PRO A 108 -8.85 3.94 1.21
CA PRO A 108 -9.47 4.81 2.21
C PRO A 108 -8.62 4.93 3.49
N ALA A 109 -8.45 6.14 3.99
CA ALA A 109 -7.69 6.42 5.22
C ALA A 109 -8.20 5.64 6.45
N THR A 110 -9.49 5.30 6.47
CA THR A 110 -10.10 4.46 7.51
C THR A 110 -9.46 3.08 7.61
N ASN A 111 -8.99 2.51 6.50
CA ASN A 111 -8.30 1.22 6.50
C ASN A 111 -6.90 1.31 7.09
N LEU A 112 -6.22 2.45 6.93
CA LEU A 112 -4.90 2.67 7.53
C LEU A 112 -4.99 2.74 9.05
N ARG A 113 -5.98 3.47 9.59
CA ARG A 113 -6.22 3.54 11.04
C ARG A 113 -6.53 2.18 11.67
N ARG A 114 -7.15 1.26 10.93
CA ARG A 114 -7.41 -0.10 11.43
C ARG A 114 -6.14 -0.94 11.61
N ILE A 115 -5.07 -0.59 10.89
CA ILE A 115 -3.77 -1.25 10.98
C ILE A 115 -2.93 -0.59 12.07
N ASP A 116 -2.97 0.74 12.15
CA ASP A 116 -2.27 1.51 13.16
C ASP A 116 -3.15 2.61 13.75
N ASN A 117 -3.47 2.46 15.04
CA ASN A 117 -4.33 3.39 15.77
C ASN A 117 -3.71 4.77 16.01
N SER A 118 -2.40 4.94 15.79
CA SER A 118 -1.73 6.25 15.86
C SER A 118 -2.02 7.13 14.66
N ILE A 119 -2.57 6.56 13.58
CA ILE A 119 -2.94 7.29 12.37
C ILE A 119 -4.29 7.98 12.59
N MET A 120 -4.28 9.30 12.47
CA MET A 120 -5.48 10.13 12.45
C MET A 120 -6.06 10.21 11.05
N VAL A 121 -7.37 10.37 10.94
CA VAL A 121 -8.10 10.40 9.66
C VAL A 121 -8.89 11.69 9.58
N GLU A 122 -8.73 12.39 8.46
CA GLU A 122 -9.42 13.64 8.14
C GLU A 122 -10.01 13.52 6.73
N GLY A 123 -11.29 13.18 6.66
CA GLY A 123 -11.95 12.81 5.40
C GLY A 123 -11.31 11.56 4.79
N ASP A 124 -10.85 11.69 3.54
CA ASP A 124 -10.14 10.63 2.82
C ASP A 124 -8.64 10.61 3.08
N ASN A 125 -8.09 11.63 3.77
CA ASN A 125 -6.68 11.71 4.09
C ASN A 125 -6.39 11.10 5.46
N ALA A 126 -5.16 10.60 5.61
CA ALA A 126 -4.67 10.11 6.90
C ALA A 126 -3.42 10.89 7.28
N TYR A 127 -3.13 10.99 8.56
CA TYR A 127 -1.90 11.59 9.00
C TYR A 127 -1.37 11.01 10.30
N LEU A 128 -0.06 11.04 10.43
CA LEU A 128 0.66 10.70 11.63
C LEU A 128 1.45 11.91 12.07
N THR A 129 1.31 12.31 13.33
CA THR A 129 2.08 13.43 13.88
C THR A 129 3.30 12.90 14.62
N VAL A 130 4.40 13.61 14.47
CA VAL A 130 5.64 13.36 15.22
C VAL A 130 5.96 14.65 15.96
N SER A 131 5.86 14.60 17.29
CA SER A 131 6.05 15.73 18.20
C SER A 131 7.33 15.53 19.01
N PHE A 132 8.04 16.61 19.33
CA PHE A 132 9.34 16.62 20.01
C PHE A 132 9.45 17.69 21.12
#